data_AF-A0A1G5UU71-F1
#
_entry.id   AF-A0A1G5UU71-F1
#
_cell.length_a   1.000
_cell.length_b   1.000
_cell.length_c   1.000
_cell.angle_alpha   90.00
_cell.angle_beta   90.00
_cell.angle_gamma   90.00
#
_symmetry.space_group_name_H-M   'P 1'
#
loop_
_entity.id
_entity.type
_entity.pdbx_description
1 polymer ?
#
loop_
_entity_poly.entity_id
_entity_poly.type
_entity_poly.pdbx_seq_one_letter_code
_entity_poly.pdbx_strand_id
1 'polypeptide(L)'
;MQVILTLGLTVLPGREGNDAVDEQGLEYELKSVNLDLTKNFSTHHHLNPVILAKYRQVDWVFAMYRGIELVCVHLMKPWQLEPWFAKQEAKWHADGGKDINNPKIPAGYVLEHGLLLSGRNPGLSFRPSGMVPVAPQLDPFKPDEE
;
A
#
# COMPACT_ATOMS: atom_id res chain seq x y z
N MET A 1 5.03 12.27 11.08
CA MET A 1 5.85 11.96 12.27
C MET A 1 5.29 10.79 13.08
N GLN A 2 3.98 10.72 13.38
CA GLN A 2 3.41 9.64 14.21
C GLN A 2 3.71 8.21 13.70
N VAL A 3 3.44 7.89 12.42
CA VAL A 3 3.63 6.53 11.87
C VAL A 3 5.08 6.04 11.95
N ILE A 4 6.03 6.94 11.65
CA ILE A 4 7.46 6.66 11.63
C ILE A 4 7.92 6.26 13.05
N LEU A 5 7.49 7.02 14.06
CA LEU A 5 7.79 6.72 15.47
C LEU A 5 7.07 5.45 15.96
N THR A 6 5.81 5.25 15.55
CA THR A 6 5.03 4.06 15.94
C THR A 6 5.66 2.76 15.45
N LEU A 7 6.27 2.78 14.26
CA LEU A 7 6.83 1.60 13.61
C LEU A 7 8.36 1.51 13.69
N GLY A 8 9.04 2.46 14.34
CA GLY A 8 10.51 2.48 14.40
C GLY A 8 11.17 2.66 13.03
N LEU A 9 10.49 3.31 12.08
CA LEU A 9 10.99 3.48 10.72
C LEU A 9 11.93 4.69 10.61
N THR A 10 12.82 4.65 9.63
CA THR A 10 13.64 5.79 9.21
C THR A 10 13.19 6.24 7.82
N VAL A 11 12.86 7.53 7.65
CA VAL A 11 12.46 8.08 6.33
C VAL A 11 13.69 8.18 5.44
N LEU A 12 13.58 7.65 4.23
CA LEU A 12 14.66 7.72 3.25
C LEU A 12 14.71 9.12 2.59
N PRO A 13 15.92 9.69 2.38
CA PRO A 13 16.06 10.96 1.69
C PRO A 13 15.85 10.79 0.18
N GLY A 14 14.94 11.57 -0.40
CA GLY A 14 14.69 11.59 -1.85
C GLY A 14 13.21 11.55 -2.19
N ARG A 15 12.85 11.86 -3.44
CA ARG A 15 11.46 11.82 -3.94
C ARG A 15 11.17 10.62 -4.86
N GLU A 16 12.20 9.87 -5.26
CA GLU A 16 12.11 8.87 -6.34
C GLU A 16 12.30 7.41 -5.88
N GLY A 17 12.58 7.20 -4.59
CA GLY A 17 12.74 5.89 -3.95
C GLY A 17 11.60 5.57 -2.99
N ASN A 18 11.71 4.42 -2.30
CA ASN A 18 10.76 4.00 -1.28
C ASN A 18 10.76 4.97 -0.09
N ASP A 19 9.65 5.03 0.65
CA ASP A 19 9.40 6.12 1.61
C ASP A 19 10.17 5.93 2.93
N ALA A 20 10.39 4.70 3.37
CA ALA A 20 11.08 4.42 4.64
C ALA A 20 11.76 3.05 4.67
N VAL A 21 12.65 2.89 5.65
CA VAL A 21 13.40 1.65 5.94
C VAL A 21 13.31 1.32 7.43
N ASP A 22 13.26 0.03 7.79
CA ASP A 22 13.37 -0.42 9.19
C ASP A 22 14.83 -0.72 9.62
N GLU A 23 15.01 -1.15 10.87
CA GLU A 23 16.34 -1.47 11.43
C GLU A 23 17.01 -2.67 10.74
N GLN A 24 16.22 -3.53 10.10
CA GLN A 24 16.66 -4.71 9.35
C GLN A 24 17.03 -4.38 7.91
N GLY A 25 16.80 -3.14 7.46
CA GLY A 25 17.09 -2.69 6.10
C GLY A 25 15.98 -2.99 5.10
N LEU A 26 14.78 -3.38 5.54
CA LEU A 26 13.64 -3.58 4.66
C LEU A 26 12.99 -2.24 4.33
N GLU A 27 12.78 -1.99 3.03
CA GLU A 27 12.17 -0.76 2.55
C GLU A 27 10.65 -0.90 2.35
N TYR A 28 9.94 0.20 2.55
CA TYR A 28 8.48 0.27 2.53
C TYR A 28 7.97 1.46 1.72
N GLU A 29 6.85 1.26 1.03
CA GLU A 29 6.01 2.36 0.53
C GLU A 29 5.04 2.81 1.63
N LEU A 30 4.94 4.11 1.90
CA LEU A 30 4.08 4.69 2.93
C LEU A 30 2.95 5.49 2.29
N LYS A 31 1.71 5.11 2.59
CA LYS A 31 0.52 5.89 2.20
C LYS A 31 -0.31 6.26 3.42
N SER A 32 -0.84 7.48 3.42
CA SER A 32 -1.74 7.95 4.46
C SER A 32 -3.04 8.50 3.90
N VAL A 33 -4.13 8.36 4.65
CA VAL A 33 -5.42 8.95 4.30
C VAL A 33 -6.09 9.54 5.54
N ASN A 34 -6.77 10.68 5.37
CA ASN A 34 -7.72 11.18 6.36
C ASN A 34 -9.13 10.68 5.99
N LEU A 35 -9.67 9.79 6.83
CA LEU A 35 -10.95 9.12 6.63
C LEU A 35 -12.16 10.05 6.69
N ASP A 36 -12.00 11.25 7.26
CA ASP A 36 -13.06 12.27 7.28
C ASP A 36 -13.14 13.01 5.93
N LEU A 37 -12.09 12.94 5.12
CA LEU A 37 -12.02 13.61 3.81
C LEU A 37 -12.20 12.63 2.64
N THR A 38 -11.60 11.43 2.72
CA THR A 38 -11.69 10.43 1.66
C THR A 38 -11.45 9.03 2.18
N LYS A 39 -12.02 8.05 1.48
CA LYS A 39 -11.85 6.61 1.76
C LYS A 39 -10.89 5.94 0.76
N ASN A 40 -10.04 6.72 0.11
CA ASN A 40 -9.21 6.28 -1.01
C ASN A 40 -7.78 6.80 -0.84
N PHE A 41 -6.81 5.89 -0.82
CA PHE A 41 -5.40 6.23 -0.87
C PHE A 41 -5.01 6.66 -2.30
N SER A 42 -4.25 7.74 -2.40
CA SER A 42 -3.53 8.11 -3.62
C SER A 42 -2.33 7.21 -3.86
N THR A 43 -1.89 7.11 -5.12
CA THR A 43 -0.69 6.36 -5.51
C THR A 43 0.30 7.27 -6.23
N HIS A 44 0.32 7.25 -7.57
CA HIS A 44 1.27 7.99 -8.40
C HIS A 44 0.56 8.74 -9.54
N HIS A 45 0.98 9.98 -9.84
CA HIS A 45 0.37 10.82 -10.88
C HIS A 45 0.70 10.41 -12.32
N HIS A 46 1.75 9.62 -12.48
CA HIS A 46 2.24 9.10 -13.75
C HIS A 46 2.44 7.58 -13.64
N LEU A 47 1.40 6.84 -13.23
CA LEU A 47 1.56 5.40 -13.00
C LEU A 47 1.76 4.67 -14.34
N ASN A 48 2.82 3.87 -14.41
CA ASN A 48 3.22 3.08 -15.57
C ASN A 48 3.88 1.75 -15.13
N PRO A 49 4.19 0.83 -16.06
CA PRO A 49 4.77 -0.48 -15.71
C PRO A 49 6.09 -0.41 -14.95
N VAL A 50 6.91 0.63 -15.16
CA VAL A 50 8.19 0.79 -14.43
C VAL A 50 7.94 1.04 -12.95
N ILE A 51 6.96 1.90 -12.63
CA ILE A 51 6.59 2.17 -11.24
C ILE A 51 5.89 0.96 -10.61
N LEU A 52 5.01 0.28 -11.36
CA LEU A 52 4.37 -0.95 -10.89
C LEU A 52 5.40 -2.04 -10.56
N ALA A 53 6.46 -2.17 -11.35
CA ALA A 53 7.55 -3.10 -11.06
C ALA A 53 8.27 -2.77 -9.73
N LYS A 54 8.49 -1.49 -9.43
CA LYS A 54 9.04 -1.06 -8.13
C LYS A 54 8.08 -1.39 -6.97
N TYR A 55 6.80 -1.09 -7.14
CA TYR A 55 5.78 -1.32 -6.12
C TYR A 55 5.59 -2.79 -5.74
N ARG A 56 5.92 -3.71 -6.63
CA ARG A 56 5.88 -5.16 -6.37
C ARG A 56 7.07 -5.68 -5.53
N GLN A 57 8.10 -4.87 -5.31
CA GLN A 57 9.31 -5.29 -4.60
C GLN A 57 9.29 -4.97 -3.10
N VAL A 58 8.36 -4.14 -2.66
CA VAL A 58 8.32 -3.64 -1.27
C VAL A 58 6.96 -3.82 -0.64
N ASP A 59 6.97 -3.94 0.69
CA ASP A 59 5.75 -3.93 1.47
C ASP A 59 5.17 -2.51 1.59
N TRP A 60 3.87 -2.42 1.78
CA TRP A 60 3.15 -1.16 1.87
C TRP A 60 2.59 -0.95 3.26
N VAL A 61 2.87 0.22 3.83
CA VAL A 61 2.31 0.66 5.10
C VAL A 61 1.24 1.72 4.84
N PHE A 62 0.01 1.41 5.26
CA PHE A 62 -1.15 2.26 5.12
C PHE A 62 -1.57 2.84 6.47
N ALA A 63 -1.48 4.16 6.62
CA ALA A 63 -1.87 4.89 7.82
C ALA A 63 -3.23 5.59 7.62
N MET A 64 -4.14 5.39 8.56
CA MET A 64 -5.46 6.02 8.53
C MET A 64 -5.64 6.99 9.68
N TYR A 65 -6.03 8.21 9.36
CA TYR A 65 -6.27 9.29 10.31
C TYR A 65 -7.74 9.71 10.33
N ARG A 66 -8.17 10.29 11.45
CA ARG A 66 -9.37 11.15 11.54
C ARG A 66 -8.94 12.51 12.07
N GLY A 67 -9.20 13.56 11.32
CA GLY A 67 -8.53 14.85 11.54
C GLY A 67 -7.00 14.70 11.55
N ILE A 68 -6.40 14.91 12.72
CA ILE A 68 -4.95 14.77 12.97
C ILE A 68 -4.60 13.51 13.78
N GLU A 69 -5.60 12.74 14.20
CA GLU A 69 -5.41 11.57 15.07
C GLU A 69 -5.17 10.31 14.23
N LEU A 70 -4.06 9.61 14.49
CA LEU A 70 -3.79 8.31 13.91
C LEU A 70 -4.75 7.26 14.50
N VAL A 71 -5.55 6.63 13.65
CA VAL A 71 -6.56 5.64 14.07
C VAL A 71 -6.02 4.22 13.97
N CYS A 72 -5.40 3.89 12.84
CA CYS A 72 -4.76 2.59 12.64
C CYS A 72 -3.69 2.62 11.54
N VAL A 73 -2.83 1.61 11.59
CA VAL A 73 -1.78 1.35 10.60
C VAL A 73 -1.86 -0.10 10.17
N HIS A 74 -1.88 -0.33 8.85
CA HIS A 74 -1.92 -1.67 8.26
C HIS A 74 -0.72 -1.90 7.35
N LEU A 75 -0.21 -3.13 7.34
CA LEU A 75 0.80 -3.61 6.40
C LEU A 75 0.11 -4.44 5.31
N MET A 76 0.54 -4.28 4.06
CA MET A 76 0.19 -5.17 2.97
C MET A 76 1.44 -5.62 2.22
N LYS A 77 1.55 -6.93 1.99
CA LYS A 77 2.56 -7.52 1.11
C LYS A 77 2.20 -7.29 -0.37
N PRO A 78 3.18 -7.28 -1.30
CA PRO A 78 2.93 -7.13 -2.74
C PRO A 78 1.84 -8.04 -3.30
N TRP A 79 1.83 -9.34 -2.91
CA TRP A 79 0.84 -10.31 -3.39
C TRP A 79 -0.60 -9.96 -2.98
N GLN A 80 -0.77 -9.23 -1.87
CA GLN A 80 -2.08 -8.71 -1.45
C GLN A 80 -2.53 -7.54 -2.30
N LEU A 81 -1.61 -6.81 -2.92
CA LEU A 81 -1.89 -5.68 -3.81
C LEU A 81 -1.86 -6.05 -5.29
N GLU A 82 -1.40 -7.26 -5.65
CA GLU A 82 -1.30 -7.73 -7.04
C GLU A 82 -2.60 -7.62 -7.85
N PRO A 83 -3.80 -7.89 -7.32
CA PRO A 83 -5.04 -7.67 -8.08
C PRO A 83 -5.20 -6.21 -8.52
N TRP A 84 -4.74 -5.26 -7.71
CA TRP A 84 -4.75 -3.85 -8.05
C TRP A 84 -3.64 -3.53 -9.07
N PHE A 85 -2.43 -4.06 -8.89
CA PHE A 85 -1.32 -3.87 -9.85
C PHE A 85 -1.68 -4.38 -11.24
N ALA A 86 -2.14 -5.62 -11.35
CA ALA A 86 -2.56 -6.24 -12.60
C ALA A 86 -3.69 -5.45 -13.29
N LYS A 87 -4.65 -4.92 -12.51
CA LYS A 87 -5.71 -4.06 -13.04
C LYS A 87 -5.16 -2.77 -13.64
N GLN A 88 -4.19 -2.12 -12.99
CA GLN A 88 -3.59 -0.89 -13.52
C GLN A 88 -2.73 -1.18 -14.75
N GLU A 89 -1.95 -2.26 -14.74
CA GLU A 89 -1.13 -2.68 -15.87
C GLU A 89 -1.98 -2.99 -17.11
N ALA A 90 -3.05 -3.77 -16.94
CA ALA A 90 -4.00 -4.05 -18.01
C ALA A 90 -4.65 -2.77 -18.56
N LYS A 91 -4.99 -1.82 -17.68
CA LYS A 91 -5.52 -0.51 -18.08
C LYS A 91 -4.50 0.30 -18.89
N TRP A 92 -3.24 0.34 -18.46
CA TRP A 92 -2.18 1.08 -19.14
C TRP A 92 -1.97 0.56 -20.56
N HIS A 93 -1.97 -0.78 -20.74
CA HIS A 93 -1.90 -1.41 -22.06
C HIS A 93 -3.15 -1.12 -22.91
N ALA A 94 -4.34 -1.23 -22.33
CA ALA A 94 -5.60 -0.94 -23.03
C ALA A 94 -5.70 0.52 -23.50
N ASP A 95 -5.13 1.46 -22.74
CA ASP A 95 -5.10 2.88 -23.07
C ASP A 95 -3.93 3.25 -24.03
N GLY A 96 -3.23 2.27 -24.59
CA GLY A 96 -2.17 2.48 -25.59
C GLY A 96 -0.84 2.97 -25.01
N GLY A 97 -0.54 2.63 -23.76
CA GLY A 97 0.71 3.03 -23.09
C GLY A 97 0.65 4.40 -22.44
N LYS A 98 -0.56 4.89 -22.15
CA LYS A 98 -0.78 6.19 -21.49
C LYS A 98 -0.70 6.05 -19.97
N ASP A 99 0.10 6.90 -19.35
CA ASP A 99 0.21 6.96 -17.89
C ASP A 99 -1.14 7.18 -17.20
N ILE A 100 -1.35 6.44 -16.12
CA ILE A 100 -2.59 6.49 -15.34
C ILE A 100 -2.42 7.54 -14.24
N ASN A 101 -3.31 8.54 -14.24
CA ASN A 101 -3.25 9.63 -13.26
C ASN A 101 -3.87 9.22 -11.92
N ASN A 102 -3.02 8.99 -10.92
CA ASN A 102 -3.36 8.82 -9.51
C ASN A 102 -4.51 7.83 -9.26
N PRO A 103 -4.39 6.58 -9.76
CA PRO A 103 -5.37 5.55 -9.47
C PRO A 103 -5.41 5.28 -7.97
N LYS A 104 -6.60 4.95 -7.47
CA LYS A 104 -6.87 4.88 -6.03
C LYS A 104 -6.89 3.46 -5.52
N ILE A 105 -6.44 3.28 -4.27
CA ILE A 105 -6.63 2.05 -3.49
C ILE A 105 -7.70 2.33 -2.42
N PRO A 106 -8.83 1.61 -2.40
CA PRO A 106 -9.87 1.80 -1.40
C PRO A 106 -9.39 1.45 0.01
N ALA A 107 -9.67 2.29 1.01
CA ALA A 107 -9.34 2.00 2.40
C ALA A 107 -10.03 0.75 2.95
N GLY A 108 -11.24 0.44 2.45
CA GLY A 108 -11.95 -0.79 2.80
C GLY A 108 -11.19 -2.05 2.39
N TYR A 109 -10.51 -2.02 1.23
CA TYR A 109 -9.69 -3.14 0.78
C TYR A 109 -8.49 -3.39 1.70
N VAL A 110 -7.84 -2.31 2.14
CA VAL A 110 -6.73 -2.36 3.09
C VAL A 110 -7.17 -2.90 4.45
N LEU A 111 -8.35 -2.51 4.94
CA LEU A 111 -8.88 -3.00 6.22
C LEU A 111 -9.33 -4.47 6.15
N GLU A 112 -9.76 -4.94 4.98
CA GLU A 112 -10.22 -6.31 4.79
C GLU A 112 -9.06 -7.31 4.67
N HIS A 113 -7.96 -6.90 4.03
CA HIS A 113 -6.86 -7.81 3.70
C HIS A 113 -5.51 -7.46 4.33
N GLY A 114 -5.32 -6.26 4.85
CA GLY A 114 -4.07 -5.85 5.47
C GLY A 114 -3.89 -6.43 6.88
N LEU A 115 -2.63 -6.62 7.27
CA LEU A 115 -2.26 -6.95 8.65
C LEU A 115 -2.29 -5.68 9.50
N LEU A 116 -3.10 -5.66 10.56
CA LEU A 116 -3.12 -4.56 11.53
C LEU A 116 -1.81 -4.53 12.32
N LEU A 117 -1.01 -3.47 12.15
CA LEU A 117 0.21 -3.26 12.92
C LEU A 117 -0.05 -2.46 14.21
N SER A 118 -0.96 -1.48 14.15
CA SER A 118 -1.25 -0.60 15.28
C SER A 118 -2.64 0.03 15.19
N GLY A 119 -3.21 0.35 16.35
CA GLY A 119 -4.51 1.03 16.48
C GLY A 119 -5.69 0.07 16.50
N ARG A 120 -6.85 0.56 16.04
CA ARG A 120 -8.12 -0.19 16.07
C ARG A 120 -8.90 -0.02 14.79
N ASN A 121 -9.84 -0.93 14.54
CA ASN A 121 -10.76 -0.82 13.40
C ASN A 121 -11.49 0.55 13.45
N PRO A 122 -11.46 1.36 12.37
CA PRO A 122 -12.05 2.70 12.34
C PRO A 122 -13.59 2.72 12.30
N GLY A 123 -14.25 1.56 12.40
CA GLY A 123 -15.71 1.42 12.46
C GLY A 123 -16.41 1.81 11.16
N LEU A 124 -15.73 1.62 10.03
CA LEU A 124 -16.22 2.05 8.72
C LEU A 124 -16.98 0.93 8.02
N SER A 125 -18.11 1.28 7.39
CA SER A 125 -18.77 0.39 6.42
C SER A 125 -18.26 0.66 5.02
N PHE A 126 -18.02 -0.42 4.28
CA PHE A 126 -17.56 -0.39 2.90
C PHE A 126 -18.35 -1.38 2.05
N ARG A 127 -18.45 -1.10 0.75
CA ARG A 127 -18.78 -2.14 -0.22
C ARG A 127 -17.52 -2.94 -0.49
N PRO A 128 -17.59 -4.29 -0.56
CA PRO A 128 -16.45 -5.11 -0.94
C PRO A 128 -15.88 -4.61 -2.26
N SER A 129 -14.56 -4.51 -2.36
CA SER A 129 -13.91 -3.94 -3.54
C SER A 129 -14.01 -4.85 -4.79
N GLY A 130 -14.38 -6.11 -4.59
CA GLY A 130 -14.36 -7.16 -5.60
C GLY A 130 -12.95 -7.63 -5.98
N MET A 131 -11.91 -6.95 -5.50
CA MET A 131 -10.52 -7.41 -5.60
C MET A 131 -10.30 -8.47 -4.52
N VAL A 132 -9.68 -9.59 -4.87
CA VAL A 132 -9.36 -10.69 -3.96
C VAL A 132 -7.85 -10.89 -4.02
N PRO A 133 -7.13 -10.83 -2.88
CA PRO A 133 -5.70 -11.11 -2.83
C PRO A 133 -5.35 -12.40 -3.58
N VAL A 134 -4.25 -12.37 -4.33
CA VAL A 134 -3.72 -13.60 -4.91
C VAL A 134 -3.07 -14.39 -3.77
N ALA A 135 -3.22 -15.72 -3.72
CA ALA A 135 -2.49 -16.50 -2.73
C ALA A 135 -0.99 -16.18 -2.83
N PRO A 136 -0.26 -16.07 -1.71
CA PRO A 136 1.18 -15.90 -1.78
C PRO A 136 1.73 -17.04 -2.63
N GLN A 137 2.33 -16.71 -3.77
CA GLN A 137 3.22 -17.65 -4.42
C GLN A 137 4.36 -17.82 -3.42
N LEU A 138 4.41 -19.00 -2.76
CA LEU A 138 5.59 -19.40 -2.00
C LEU A 138 6.77 -19.20 -2.95
N ASP A 139 7.60 -18.21 -2.66
CA ASP A 139 8.84 -18.03 -3.38
C ASP A 139 9.67 -19.26 -3.01
N PRO A 140 9.90 -20.20 -3.94
CA PRO A 140 10.61 -21.44 -3.63
C PRO A 140 12.07 -21.18 -3.21
N PHE A 141 12.54 -19.92 -3.28
CA PHE A 141 13.87 -19.49 -2.91
C PHE A 141 13.93 -18.62 -1.65
N LYS A 142 12.78 -18.27 -1.05
CA LYS A 142 12.77 -17.55 0.23
C LYS A 142 12.53 -18.59 1.34
N PRO A 143 13.51 -18.83 2.23
CA PRO A 143 13.33 -19.81 3.30
C PRO A 143 12.18 -19.35 4.19
N ASP A 144 11.34 -20.31 4.60
CA ASP A 144 10.34 -20.09 5.64
C ASP A 144 11.08 -19.57 6.89
N GLU A 145 10.75 -18.36 7.35
CA GLU A 145 11.30 -17.83 8.59
C GLU A 145 10.79 -18.69 9.76
N GLU A 146 11.71 -19.43 10.40
CA GLU A 146 11.52 -20.21 11.65
C GLU A 146 11.40 -19.30 12.89
#